data_AF-A0A9X6ME30-F1
#
_entry.id   AF-A0A9X6ME30-F1
#
_cell.length_a   1.000
_cell.length_b   1.000
_cell.length_c   1.000
_cell.angle_alpha   90.00
_cell.angle_beta   90.00
_cell.angle_gamma   90.00
#
_symmetry.space_group_name_H-M   'P 1'
#
loop_
_entity.id
_entity.type
_entity.pdbx_description
1 polymer ?
#
loop_
_entity_poly.entity_id
_entity_poly.type
_entity_poly.pdbx_seq_one_letter_code
_entity_poly.pdbx_strand_id
1 'polypeptide(L)' 'MRVKCMICDKKDMLDDENPMAKKLRNRPIHTYMCMECSERIAERTMERHASGNFRLYRDKKIEDDW' A
#
# COMPACT_ATOMS: atom_id res chain seq x y z
N MET A 1 -12.75 -14.13 -3.36
CA MET A 1 -11.60 -14.56 -2.52
C MET A 1 -11.58 -13.94 -1.13
N ARG A 2 -11.32 -14.74 -0.08
CA ARG A 2 -11.03 -14.24 1.27
C ARG A 2 -9.60 -13.70 1.36
N VAL A 3 -9.43 -12.50 1.89
CA VAL A 3 -8.12 -11.89 2.12
C VAL A 3 -7.99 -11.38 3.56
N LYS A 4 -6.77 -11.21 4.03
CA LYS A 4 -6.44 -10.71 5.36
C LYS A 4 -5.55 -9.48 5.24
N CYS A 5 -5.91 -8.39 5.91
CA CYS A 5 -5.07 -7.19 5.94
C CYS A 5 -3.78 -7.47 6.73
N MET A 6 -2.63 -7.10 6.17
CA MET A 6 -1.32 -7.30 6.81
C MET A 6 -1.09 -6.45 8.07
N ILE A 7 -1.90 -5.40 8.29
CA ILE A 7 -1.67 -4.44 9.38
C ILE A 7 -2.60 -4.67 10.57
N CYS A 8 -3.91 -4.77 10.32
CA CYS A 8 -4.92 -4.90 11.37
C CYS A 8 -5.57 -6.29 11.43
N ASP A 9 -5.11 -7.23 10.60
CA ASP A 9 -5.61 -8.60 10.55
C ASP A 9 -7.10 -8.76 10.19
N LYS A 10 -7.77 -7.68 9.78
CA LYS A 10 -9.16 -7.69 9.28
C LYS A 10 -9.29 -8.66 8.11
N LYS A 11 -10.37 -9.43 8.11
CA LYS A 11 -10.73 -10.37 7.03
C LYS A 11 -11.75 -9.71 6.13
N ASP A 12 -11.43 -9.60 4.85
CA ASP A 12 -12.31 -9.02 3.83
C ASP A 12 -12.58 -10.03 2.71
N MET A 13 -13.67 -9.80 1.98
CA MET A 13 -14.04 -10.56 0.80
C MET A 13 -13.80 -9.69 -0.43
N LEU A 14 -12.84 -10.08 -1.27
CA LEU A 14 -12.65 -9.49 -2.59
C LEU A 14 -13.43 -10.27 -3.63
N ASP A 15 -14.00 -9.56 -4.60
CA ASP A 15 -14.52 -10.15 -5.83
C ASP A 15 -13.39 -10.83 -6.60
N ASP A 16 -13.65 -12.04 -7.11
CA ASP A 16 -12.66 -12.82 -7.84
C ASP A 16 -12.31 -12.23 -9.21
N GLU A 17 -13.23 -11.44 -9.80
CA GLU A 17 -13.00 -10.71 -11.05
C GLU A 17 -12.19 -9.41 -10.83
N ASN A 18 -11.99 -9.00 -9.58
CA ASN A 18 -11.23 -7.80 -9.28
C ASN A 18 -9.75 -7.94 -9.69
N PRO A 19 -9.14 -6.94 -10.36
CA PRO A 19 -7.71 -6.96 -10.69
C PRO A 19 -6.80 -7.18 -9.48
N MET A 20 -7.17 -6.64 -8.31
CA MET A 20 -6.44 -6.83 -7.06
C MET A 20 -6.46 -8.29 -6.61
N ALA A 21 -7.62 -8.95 -6.72
CA ALA A 21 -7.76 -10.38 -6.45
C ALA A 21 -6.86 -11.19 -7.39
N LYS A 22 -6.89 -10.91 -8.70
CA LYS A 22 -5.98 -11.56 -9.66
C LYS A 22 -4.50 -11.36 -9.31
N LYS A 23 -4.12 -10.15 -8.87
CA LYS A 23 -2.76 -9.80 -8.49
C LYS A 23 -2.29 -10.59 -7.26
N LEU A 24 -3.12 -10.69 -6.22
CA LEU A 24 -2.80 -11.42 -4.99
C LEU A 24 -2.65 -12.93 -5.21
N ARG A 25 -3.48 -13.54 -6.08
CA ARG A 25 -3.33 -14.97 -6.45
C ARG A 25 -2.04 -15.25 -7.19
N ASN A 26 -1.70 -14.40 -8.16
CA ASN A 26 -0.63 -14.69 -9.12
C ASN A 26 0.74 -14.13 -8.70
N ARG A 27 0.81 -13.30 -7.66
CA ARG A 27 2.05 -12.67 -7.21
C ARG A 27 2.18 -12.75 -5.67
N PRO A 28 2.82 -13.79 -5.12
CA PRO A 28 2.91 -14.05 -3.67
C PRO A 28 3.55 -12.93 -2.84
N ILE A 29 4.35 -12.08 -3.47
CA ILE A 29 5.00 -10.92 -2.83
C ILE A 29 3.97 -9.82 -2.49
N HIS A 30 2.83 -9.78 -3.17
CA HIS A 30 1.83 -8.74 -2.94
C HIS A 30 0.97 -9.07 -1.73
N THR A 31 0.94 -8.16 -0.78
CA THR A 31 0.07 -8.24 0.40
C THR A 31 -1.18 -7.40 0.22
N TYR A 32 -2.22 -7.73 0.97
CA TYR A 32 -3.46 -6.97 1.01
C TYR A 32 -3.44 -5.97 2.18
N MET A 33 -3.91 -4.74 1.91
CA MET A 33 -4.16 -3.72 2.91
C MET A 33 -5.61 -3.28 2.78
N CYS A 34 -6.36 -3.28 3.89
CA CYS A 34 -7.74 -2.81 3.87
C CYS A 34 -7.79 -1.29 3.71
N MET A 35 -8.93 -0.79 3.23
CA MET A 35 -9.16 0.65 3.02
C MET A 35 -8.93 1.47 4.30
N GLU A 36 -9.45 0.99 5.44
CA GLU A 36 -9.27 1.66 6.74
C GLU A 36 -7.79 1.85 7.11
N CYS A 37 -6.94 0.86 6.86
CA CYS A 37 -5.51 0.98 7.12
C CYS A 37 -4.83 1.93 6.14
N SER A 38 -5.25 1.92 4.87
CA SER A 38 -4.76 2.84 3.85
C SER A 38 -5.08 4.29 4.22
N GLU A 39 -6.33 4.57 4.60
CA GLU A 39 -6.79 5.90 5.04
C GLU A 39 -6.05 6.36 6.31
N ARG A 40 -5.95 5.48 7.32
CA ARG A 40 -5.22 5.77 8.56
C ARG A 40 -3.75 6.12 8.32
N ILE A 41 -3.09 5.45 7.38
CA ILE A 41 -1.70 5.76 7.01
C ILE A 41 -1.63 7.09 6.27
N ALA A 42 -2.57 7.35 5.35
CA ALA A 42 -2.62 8.58 4.58
C ALA A 42 -2.77 9.80 5.50
N GLU A 43 -3.72 9.78 6.44
CA GLU A 43 -3.94 10.88 7.40
C GLU A 43 -2.68 11.19 8.21
N ARG A 44 -2.08 10.18 8.86
CA ARG A 44 -0.83 10.34 9.62
C ARG A 44 0.33 10.83 8.78
N THR A 45 0.36 10.46 7.50
CA THR A 45 1.40 10.91 6.56
C THR A 45 1.20 12.38 6.24
N MET A 46 -0.05 12.83 6.03
CA MET A 46 -0.37 14.24 5.82
C MET A 46 -0.06 15.09 7.05
N GLU A 47 -0.38 14.62 8.25
CA GLU A 47 -0.02 15.30 9.51
C GLU A 47 1.51 15.47 9.64
N ARG A 48 2.27 14.41 9.38
CA ARG A 48 3.74 14.48 9.38
C ARG A 48 4.27 15.43 8.30
N HIS A 49 3.66 15.42 7.12
CA HIS A 49 4.01 16.33 6.04
C HIS A 49 3.77 17.79 6.44
N ALA A 50 2.64 18.08 7.10
CA ALA A 50 2.31 19.41 7.61
C ALA A 50 3.27 19.91 8.71
N SER A 51 3.92 19.01 9.45
CA SER A 51 4.89 19.38 10.49
C SER A 51 6.18 20.03 9.97
N GLY A 52 6.44 20.01 8.65
CA GLY A 52 7.65 20.57 8.03
C GLY A 52 8.93 19.73 8.23
N ASN A 53 8.90 18.71 9.09
CA ASN A 53 10.02 17.79 9.33
C ASN A 53 9.99 16.52 8.47
N PHE A 54 9.08 16.44 7.49
CA PHE A 54 8.96 15.28 6.61
C PHE A 54 10.07 15.27 5.56
N ARG A 55 10.88 14.20 5.57
CA ARG A 55 11.97 14.00 4.61
C ARG A 55 11.70 12.75 3.78
N LEU A 56 11.73 12.90 2.46
CA LEU A 56 11.75 11.78 1.53
C LEU A 56 13.20 11.42 1.21
N TYR A 57 13.65 10.26 1.67
CA TYR A 57 14.93 9.70 1.28
C TYR A 57 14.75 9.03 -0.08
N ARG A 58 15.01 9.79 -1.15
CA ARG A 58 15.01 9.27 -2.52
C ARG A 58 16.45 8.96 -2.92
N ASP A 59 16.66 7.82 -3.56
CA ASP A 59 17.91 7.55 -4.24
C ASP A 59 18.12 8.59 -5.35
N LYS A 60 19.38 8.99 -5.59
CA LYS A 60 19.70 9.86 -6.71
C LYS A 60 19.27 9.13 -7.98
N LYS A 61 18.41 9.78 -8.79
CA LYS A 61 18.22 9.33 -10.17
C LYS A 61 19.57 9.46 -10.87
N ILE A 62 20.16 8.33 -11.23
CA ILE A 62 21.18 8.31 -12.26
C ILE A 62 20.40 8.58 -13.55
N GLU A 63 20.70 9.68 -14.23
CA GLU A 63 20.25 9.86 -15.61
C GLU A 63 20.89 8.74 -16.42
N ASP A 64 20.08 7.77 -16.82
CA ASP A 64 20.49 6.73 -17.74
C ASP A 64 20.47 7.37 -19.12
N ASP A 65 21.63 7.80 -19.59
CA ASP A 65 21.84 8.45 -20.89
C ASP A 65 21.95 7.38 -21.99
N TRP A 66 21.01 6.43 -21.98
CA TRP A 66 20.94 5.27 -22.90
C TRP A 66 19.64 5.23 -23.70
#